data_AF-A0A752DUM4-F1
#
_entry.id   AF-A0A752DUM4-F1
#
_cell.length_a   1.000
_cell.length_b   1.000
_cell.length_c   1.000
_cell.angle_alpha   90.00
_cell.angle_beta   90.00
_cell.angle_gamma   90.00
#
_symmetry.space_group_name_H-M   'P 1'
#
loop_
_entity.id
_entity.type
_entity.pdbx_description
1 polymer ?
#
loop_
_entity_poly.entity_id
_entity_poly.type
_entity_poly.pdbx_seq_one_letter_code
_entity_poly.pdbx_strand_id
1 'polypeptide(L)'
;MQGLTMDDISLSIARNMFHLQVYESDGVRFEDLFSKIMYYKSPDFQQVKPYGNIGDRKNDGFIKGQGVYYQVYAPEDASNNVLAAVNKIKDDFEGLRDYWHDICPIKKYYFVLNDKYKGSLPQLHKELIVLQSDFNLIDTGVIVAKDLERELFNLPDDMIRSVVGHLPDIDHEEYMFVSGFTCFISAWINFEKIARHKVFSAKQPNRPLFIGKVVNALVKNKIISRQDATFIKKITEVRNSLVHGVSM
;
A
#
# COMPACT_ATOMS: atom_id res chain seq x y z
N MET A 1 20.74 29.91 7.18
CA MET A 1 19.34 29.52 6.88
C MET A 1 19.19 28.08 7.36
N GLN A 2 18.58 27.86 8.51
CA GLN A 2 18.11 26.52 8.86
C GLN A 2 17.00 26.21 7.86
N GLY A 3 17.22 25.23 6.99
CA GLY A 3 16.14 24.69 6.16
C GLY A 3 15.03 24.26 7.11
N LEU A 4 13.84 24.82 6.96
CA LEU A 4 12.67 24.43 7.75
C LEU A 4 12.39 22.98 7.42
N THR A 5 12.82 22.09 8.31
CA THR A 5 12.45 20.68 8.25
C THR A 5 10.93 20.59 8.41
N MET A 6 10.27 19.79 7.59
CA MET A 6 8.84 19.53 7.70
C MET A 6 8.51 19.06 9.12
N ASP A 7 7.49 19.66 9.71
CA ASP A 7 6.93 19.19 10.98
C ASP A 7 6.15 17.88 10.78
N ASP A 8 5.85 17.20 11.90
CA ASP A 8 5.21 15.89 11.91
C ASP A 8 3.84 15.89 11.21
N ILE A 9 3.08 16.99 11.28
CA ILE A 9 1.76 17.11 10.66
C ILE A 9 1.91 17.30 9.16
N SER A 10 2.81 18.18 8.73
CA SER A 10 3.18 18.31 7.32
C SER A 10 3.60 16.96 6.73
N LEU A 11 4.40 16.18 7.45
CA LEU A 11 4.83 14.85 7.03
C LEU A 11 3.66 13.86 6.94
N SER A 12 2.73 13.90 7.89
CA SER A 12 1.51 13.10 7.86
C SER A 12 0.62 13.42 6.66
N ILE A 13 0.41 14.71 6.38
CA ILE A 13 -0.37 15.18 5.22
C ILE A 13 0.30 14.71 3.93
N ALA A 14 1.60 14.92 3.81
CA ALA A 14 2.38 14.47 2.64
C ALA A 14 2.24 12.95 2.41
N ARG A 15 2.29 12.13 3.46
CA ARG A 15 2.09 10.68 3.36
C ARG A 15 0.70 10.32 2.85
N ASN A 16 -0.33 10.97 3.37
CA ASN A 16 -1.71 10.75 2.92
C ASN A 16 -1.90 11.17 1.45
N MET A 17 -1.29 12.28 1.03
CA MET A 17 -1.30 12.71 -0.36
C MET A 17 -0.56 11.70 -1.27
N PHE A 18 0.57 11.16 -0.82
CA PHE A 18 1.27 10.11 -1.54
C PHE A 18 0.44 8.83 -1.66
N HIS A 19 -0.25 8.43 -0.59
CA HIS A 19 -1.18 7.28 -0.62
C HIS A 19 -2.25 7.48 -1.70
N LEU A 20 -2.87 8.66 -1.76
CA LEU A 20 -3.87 8.99 -2.78
C LEU A 20 -3.27 8.91 -4.19
N GLN A 21 -2.07 9.47 -4.41
CA GLN A 21 -1.38 9.38 -5.70
C GLN A 21 -1.16 7.92 -6.14
N VAL A 22 -0.77 7.04 -5.22
CA VAL A 22 -0.60 5.60 -5.51
C VAL A 22 -1.94 4.93 -5.84
N TYR A 23 -3.00 5.22 -5.09
CA TYR A 23 -4.32 4.63 -5.32
C TYR A 23 -4.95 5.04 -6.67
N GLU A 24 -4.71 6.28 -7.09
CA GLU A 24 -5.27 6.88 -8.31
C GLU A 24 -4.41 6.69 -9.56
N SER A 25 -3.18 6.20 -9.40
CA SER A 25 -2.26 6.00 -10.53
C SER A 25 -2.29 4.56 -11.02
N ASP A 26 -2.46 4.41 -12.33
CA ASP A 26 -2.41 3.13 -13.02
C ASP A 26 -1.60 3.30 -14.31
N GLY A 27 -1.03 2.20 -14.82
CA GLY A 27 -0.17 2.20 -16.01
C GLY A 27 0.92 3.28 -15.97
N VAL A 28 0.96 4.11 -17.01
CA VAL A 28 1.97 5.17 -17.21
C VAL A 28 2.00 6.18 -16.05
N ARG A 29 0.85 6.49 -15.42
CA ARG A 29 0.84 7.45 -14.30
C ARG A 29 1.64 6.95 -13.11
N PHE A 30 1.62 5.65 -12.84
CA PHE A 30 2.39 5.06 -11.76
C PHE A 30 3.88 4.91 -12.14
N GLU A 31 4.17 4.60 -13.40
CA GLU A 31 5.55 4.59 -13.94
C GLU A 31 6.22 5.98 -13.81
N ASP A 32 5.49 7.04 -14.13
CA ASP A 32 5.96 8.41 -13.97
C ASP A 32 6.18 8.77 -12.49
N LEU A 33 5.27 8.33 -11.59
CA LEU A 33 5.44 8.52 -10.15
C LEU A 33 6.68 7.80 -9.62
N PHE A 34 6.87 6.53 -9.99
CA PHE A 34 8.06 5.75 -9.66
C PHE A 34 9.33 6.45 -10.14
N SER A 35 9.37 6.85 -11.42
CA SER A 35 10.53 7.48 -12.02
C SER A 35 10.87 8.80 -11.35
N LYS A 36 9.86 9.60 -10.98
CA LYS A 36 10.03 10.85 -10.23
C LYS A 36 10.72 10.64 -8.89
N ILE A 37 10.35 9.60 -8.15
CA ILE A 37 11.02 9.24 -6.88
C ILE A 37 12.45 8.77 -7.15
N MET A 38 12.65 7.93 -8.17
CA MET A 38 13.95 7.37 -8.50
C MET A 38 14.96 8.43 -8.95
N TYR A 39 14.54 9.47 -9.67
CA TYR A 39 15.41 10.59 -10.03
C TYR A 39 16.01 11.31 -8.81
N TYR A 40 15.25 11.41 -7.71
CA TYR A 40 15.76 12.00 -6.46
C TYR A 40 16.57 11.00 -5.64
N LYS A 41 16.13 9.74 -5.59
CA LYS A 41 16.80 8.67 -4.82
C LYS A 41 18.16 8.29 -5.40
N SER A 42 18.30 8.27 -6.72
CA SER A 42 19.47 7.74 -7.41
C SER A 42 19.80 8.59 -8.63
N PRO A 43 20.82 9.47 -8.54
CA PRO A 43 21.22 10.34 -9.65
C PRO A 43 21.59 9.59 -10.94
N ASP A 44 22.06 8.34 -10.83
CA ASP A 44 22.43 7.48 -11.96
C ASP A 44 21.23 6.74 -12.59
N PHE A 45 20.01 6.93 -12.06
CA PHE A 45 18.81 6.32 -12.60
C PHE A 45 18.46 6.92 -13.96
N GLN A 46 18.21 6.05 -14.93
CA GLN A 46 17.77 6.42 -16.27
C GLN A 46 16.46 5.72 -16.57
N GLN A 47 15.40 6.52 -16.80
CA GLN A 47 14.13 6.03 -17.30
C GLN A 47 14.26 5.68 -18.78
N VAL A 48 13.62 4.60 -19.21
CA VAL A 48 13.55 4.20 -20.62
C VAL A 48 12.11 4.37 -21.08
N LYS A 49 11.89 5.30 -22.00
CA LYS A 49 10.56 5.55 -22.58
C LYS A 49 10.40 4.80 -23.90
N PRO A 50 9.21 4.28 -24.21
CA PRO A 50 8.96 3.62 -25.48
C PRO A 50 9.09 4.60 -26.65
N TYR A 51 9.70 4.16 -27.75
CA TYR A 51 9.84 4.97 -28.97
C TYR A 51 9.15 4.31 -30.17
N GLY A 52 7.98 4.84 -30.56
CA GLY A 52 7.20 4.33 -31.69
C GLY A 52 6.93 2.82 -31.58
N ASN A 53 7.14 2.09 -32.68
CA ASN A 53 6.94 0.63 -32.72
C ASN A 53 8.08 -0.18 -32.06
N ILE A 54 9.14 0.48 -31.58
CA ILE A 54 10.29 -0.19 -30.96
C ILE A 54 9.97 -0.60 -29.52
N GLY A 55 9.00 0.06 -28.88
CA GLY A 55 8.67 -0.13 -27.48
C GLY A 55 9.78 0.35 -26.54
N ASP A 56 9.67 -0.06 -25.28
CA ASP A 56 10.61 0.21 -24.17
C ASP A 56 11.70 -0.88 -24.03
N ARG A 57 11.66 -1.93 -24.88
CA ARG A 57 12.50 -3.12 -24.75
C ARG A 57 12.43 -3.74 -23.34
N LYS A 58 11.22 -3.75 -22.73
CA LYS A 58 10.94 -4.37 -21.42
C LYS A 58 11.80 -3.82 -20.28
N ASN A 59 12.05 -2.52 -20.33
CA ASN A 59 12.83 -1.79 -19.34
C ASN A 59 12.14 -0.46 -19.09
N ASP A 60 11.68 -0.20 -17.88
CA ASP A 60 11.11 1.10 -17.51
C ASP A 60 12.19 2.02 -16.92
N GLY A 61 13.29 1.45 -16.42
CA GLY A 61 14.45 2.20 -15.99
C GLY A 61 15.56 1.36 -15.39
N PHE A 62 16.77 1.91 -15.37
CA PHE A 62 17.95 1.17 -14.96
C PHE A 62 19.02 2.08 -14.35
N ILE A 63 19.93 1.48 -13.58
CA ILE A 63 21.15 2.11 -13.07
C ILE A 63 22.34 1.35 -13.67
N LYS A 64 22.84 1.87 -14.78
CA LYS A 64 23.87 1.23 -15.62
C LYS A 64 25.09 0.76 -14.82
N GLY A 65 25.66 1.64 -13.99
CA GLY A 65 26.89 1.35 -13.23
C GLY A 65 26.75 0.18 -12.27
N GLN A 66 25.52 -0.13 -11.85
CA GLN A 66 25.22 -1.18 -10.88
C GLN A 66 24.58 -2.42 -11.54
N GLY A 67 24.20 -2.35 -12.83
CA GLY A 67 23.46 -3.40 -13.52
C GLY A 67 22.08 -3.66 -12.91
N VAL A 68 21.42 -2.61 -12.40
CA VAL A 68 20.10 -2.70 -11.77
C VAL A 68 19.04 -2.30 -12.78
N TYR A 69 18.01 -3.14 -12.94
CA TYR A 69 16.90 -2.92 -13.86
C TYR A 69 15.57 -2.98 -13.12
N TYR A 70 14.63 -2.14 -13.56
CA TYR A 70 13.31 -1.99 -13.00
C TYR A 70 12.25 -2.19 -14.09
N GLN A 71 11.27 -3.04 -13.80
CA GLN A 71 10.05 -3.17 -14.59
C GLN A 71 8.87 -2.79 -13.69
N VAL A 72 8.13 -1.77 -14.10
CA VAL A 72 6.94 -1.25 -13.44
C VAL A 72 5.71 -1.98 -13.97
N TYR A 73 4.87 -2.43 -13.03
CA TYR A 73 3.59 -3.03 -13.31
C TYR A 73 2.51 -2.41 -12.42
N ALA A 74 1.62 -1.66 -13.07
CA ALA A 74 0.53 -0.94 -12.40
C ALA A 74 -0.81 -1.29 -13.04
N PRO A 75 -1.41 -2.44 -12.69
CA PRO A 75 -2.71 -2.84 -13.22
C PRO A 75 -3.83 -1.99 -12.61
N GLU A 76 -4.81 -1.61 -13.44
CA GLU A 76 -6.00 -0.85 -13.02
C GLU A 76 -6.77 -1.58 -11.90
N ASP A 77 -6.95 -2.90 -12.06
CA ASP A 77 -7.45 -3.79 -11.03
C ASP A 77 -6.34 -4.67 -10.46
N ALA A 78 -5.96 -4.43 -9.19
CA ALA A 78 -5.01 -5.25 -8.45
C ALA A 78 -5.50 -6.70 -8.20
N SER A 79 -6.80 -6.96 -8.42
CA SER A 79 -7.38 -8.31 -8.40
C SER A 79 -7.03 -9.14 -9.64
N ASN A 80 -6.40 -8.51 -10.64
CA ASN A 80 -6.07 -9.16 -11.90
C ASN A 80 -5.19 -10.40 -11.69
N ASN A 81 -5.55 -11.42 -12.47
CA ASN A 81 -5.08 -12.80 -12.42
C ASN A 81 -3.60 -12.91 -12.03
N VAL A 82 -3.32 -13.52 -10.88
CA VAL A 82 -1.98 -13.83 -10.37
C VAL A 82 -1.08 -14.45 -11.45
N LEU A 83 -1.67 -15.32 -12.28
CA LEU A 83 -0.96 -15.96 -13.38
C LEU A 83 -0.50 -14.96 -14.45
N ALA A 84 -1.30 -13.93 -14.74
CA ALA A 84 -0.93 -12.90 -15.70
C ALA A 84 0.26 -12.07 -15.19
N ALA A 85 0.29 -11.73 -13.90
CA ALA A 85 1.41 -11.01 -13.31
C ALA A 85 2.69 -11.87 -13.27
N VAL A 86 2.58 -13.16 -12.95
CA VAL A 86 3.73 -14.10 -12.99
C VAL A 86 4.26 -14.29 -14.41
N ASN A 87 3.37 -14.49 -15.39
CA ASN A 87 3.78 -14.60 -16.80
C ASN A 87 4.46 -13.32 -17.28
N LYS A 88 3.92 -12.15 -16.88
CA LYS A 88 4.53 -10.86 -17.21
C LYS A 88 5.94 -10.72 -16.66
N ILE A 89 6.21 -11.18 -15.43
CA ILE A 89 7.58 -11.19 -14.88
C ILE A 89 8.54 -11.97 -15.78
N LYS A 90 8.14 -13.15 -16.25
CA LYS A 90 8.95 -13.98 -17.16
C LYS A 90 9.16 -13.32 -18.51
N ASP A 91 8.06 -12.98 -19.18
CA ASP A 91 8.06 -12.43 -20.53
C ASP A 91 8.86 -11.11 -20.59
N ASP A 92 8.70 -10.25 -19.59
CA ASP A 92 9.43 -8.99 -19.52
C ASP A 92 10.92 -9.23 -19.19
N PHE A 93 11.26 -10.15 -18.28
CA PHE A 93 12.66 -10.44 -17.96
C PHE A 93 13.41 -11.09 -19.14
N GLU A 94 12.79 -12.04 -19.85
CA GLU A 94 13.38 -12.65 -21.04
C GLU A 94 13.62 -11.60 -22.12
N GLY A 95 12.62 -10.77 -22.43
CA GLY A 95 12.77 -9.68 -23.41
C GLY A 95 13.79 -8.62 -22.99
N LEU A 96 13.89 -8.33 -21.69
CA LEU A 96 14.91 -7.45 -21.13
C LEU A 96 16.30 -8.05 -21.37
N ARG A 97 16.47 -9.35 -21.08
CA ARG A 97 17.75 -10.03 -21.22
C ARG A 97 18.21 -10.08 -22.67
N ASP A 98 17.32 -10.44 -23.59
CA ASP A 98 17.61 -10.59 -25.02
C ASP A 98 18.19 -9.32 -25.64
N TYR A 99 17.81 -8.15 -25.13
CA TYR A 99 18.29 -6.87 -25.65
C TYR A 99 19.41 -6.26 -24.80
N TRP A 100 19.25 -6.24 -23.47
CA TRP A 100 20.09 -5.42 -22.60
C TRP A 100 21.29 -6.16 -22.03
N HIS A 101 21.23 -7.48 -21.88
CA HIS A 101 22.26 -8.23 -21.13
C HIS A 101 23.66 -8.11 -21.76
N ASP A 102 23.75 -8.14 -23.08
CA ASP A 102 25.02 -8.03 -23.80
C ASP A 102 25.54 -6.58 -23.84
N ILE A 103 24.67 -5.58 -23.68
CA ILE A 103 25.01 -4.15 -23.71
C ILE A 103 25.41 -3.68 -22.30
N CYS A 104 24.63 -4.03 -21.31
CA CYS A 104 24.82 -3.71 -19.90
C CYS A 104 24.33 -4.90 -19.05
N PRO A 105 25.26 -5.74 -18.57
CA PRO A 105 24.92 -6.96 -17.86
C PRO A 105 23.95 -6.74 -16.71
N ILE A 106 22.86 -7.50 -16.75
CA ILE A 106 21.82 -7.50 -15.71
C ILE A 106 22.39 -8.21 -14.49
N LYS A 107 22.52 -7.47 -13.38
CA LYS A 107 22.99 -7.99 -12.10
C LYS A 107 21.86 -8.05 -11.08
N LYS A 108 20.95 -7.07 -11.10
CA LYS A 108 19.78 -7.02 -10.22
C LYS A 108 18.53 -6.68 -11.02
N TYR A 109 17.42 -7.31 -10.67
CA TYR A 109 16.14 -7.11 -11.34
C TYR A 109 15.02 -6.92 -10.31
N TYR A 110 14.34 -5.78 -10.38
CA TYR A 110 13.24 -5.46 -9.48
C TYR A 110 11.94 -5.25 -10.24
N PHE A 111 10.91 -5.95 -9.78
CA PHE A 111 9.55 -5.81 -10.28
C PHE A 111 8.78 -4.83 -9.38
N VAL A 112 8.46 -3.65 -9.90
CA VAL A 112 7.80 -2.57 -9.16
C VAL A 112 6.29 -2.72 -9.34
N LEU A 113 5.61 -3.19 -8.31
CA LEU A 113 4.18 -3.47 -8.35
C LEU A 113 3.40 -2.30 -7.71
N ASN A 114 2.44 -1.72 -8.45
CA ASN A 114 1.39 -0.95 -7.80
C ASN A 114 0.41 -1.90 -7.10
N ASP A 115 0.73 -2.27 -5.87
CA ASP A 115 -0.10 -3.14 -5.05
C ASP A 115 -1.28 -2.39 -4.40
N LYS A 116 -1.37 -1.06 -4.59
CA LYS A 116 -2.36 -0.20 -3.92
C LYS A 116 -2.40 -0.46 -2.41
N TYR A 117 -1.22 -0.66 -1.80
CA TYR A 117 -1.04 -1.03 -0.39
C TYR A 117 -1.72 -2.33 0.07
N LYS A 118 -2.10 -3.21 -0.87
CA LYS A 118 -2.70 -4.53 -0.57
C LYS A 118 -1.64 -5.63 -0.38
N GLY A 119 -0.38 -5.33 -0.68
CA GLY A 119 0.72 -6.28 -0.68
C GLY A 119 0.81 -7.09 -1.98
N SER A 120 2.00 -7.65 -2.20
CA SER A 120 2.29 -8.56 -3.32
C SER A 120 1.96 -10.01 -2.98
N LEU A 121 1.66 -10.81 -4.01
CA LEU A 121 1.33 -12.23 -3.85
C LEU A 121 2.58 -13.12 -3.75
N PRO A 122 2.56 -14.21 -2.97
CA PRO A 122 3.70 -15.13 -2.81
C PRO A 122 4.25 -15.70 -4.13
N GLN A 123 3.39 -15.87 -5.14
CA GLN A 123 3.77 -16.41 -6.43
C GLN A 123 4.76 -15.50 -7.18
N LEU A 124 4.65 -14.18 -7.04
CA LEU A 124 5.57 -13.22 -7.66
C LEU A 124 6.97 -13.35 -7.05
N HIS A 125 7.04 -13.48 -5.72
CA HIS A 125 8.31 -13.70 -5.01
C HIS A 125 8.96 -15.00 -5.41
N LYS A 126 8.18 -16.09 -5.47
CA LYS A 126 8.68 -17.39 -5.93
C LYS A 126 9.30 -17.30 -7.32
N GLU A 127 8.61 -16.63 -8.24
CA GLU A 127 9.10 -16.47 -9.62
C GLU A 127 10.43 -15.71 -9.68
N LEU A 128 10.54 -14.58 -8.98
CA LEU A 128 11.77 -13.79 -8.96
C LEU A 128 12.95 -14.55 -8.32
N ILE A 129 12.72 -15.38 -7.30
CA ILE A 129 13.75 -16.24 -6.69
C ILE A 129 14.23 -17.31 -7.68
N VAL A 130 13.31 -17.87 -8.49
CA VAL A 130 13.65 -18.80 -9.56
C VAL A 130 14.51 -18.10 -10.61
N LEU A 131 14.09 -16.93 -11.11
CA LEU A 131 14.89 -16.13 -12.06
C LEU A 131 16.27 -15.78 -11.51
N GLN A 132 16.37 -15.44 -10.22
CA GLN A 132 17.65 -15.15 -9.58
C GLN A 132 18.63 -16.32 -9.69
N SER A 133 18.13 -17.53 -9.42
CA SER A 133 18.91 -18.77 -9.48
C SER A 133 19.25 -19.14 -10.93
N ASP A 134 18.27 -19.14 -11.82
CA ASP A 134 18.41 -19.61 -13.20
C ASP A 134 19.39 -18.74 -14.02
N PHE A 135 19.48 -17.45 -13.67
CA PHE A 135 20.32 -16.49 -14.40
C PHE A 135 21.50 -15.94 -13.58
N ASN A 136 21.79 -16.53 -12.40
CA ASN A 136 22.87 -16.11 -11.49
C ASN A 136 22.86 -14.60 -11.20
N LEU A 137 21.69 -14.04 -10.96
CA LEU A 137 21.54 -12.63 -10.59
C LEU A 137 21.99 -12.43 -9.14
N ILE A 138 22.57 -11.26 -8.87
CA ILE A 138 23.00 -10.87 -7.52
C ILE A 138 21.79 -10.73 -6.59
N ASP A 139 20.71 -10.13 -7.08
CA ASP A 139 19.51 -9.89 -6.30
C ASP A 139 18.27 -9.73 -7.20
N THR A 140 17.12 -10.20 -6.73
CA THR A 140 15.82 -9.93 -7.35
C THR A 140 14.78 -9.64 -6.27
N GLY A 141 13.73 -8.89 -6.62
CA GLY A 141 12.68 -8.63 -5.63
C GLY A 141 11.48 -7.88 -6.18
N VAL A 142 10.40 -7.92 -5.40
CA VAL A 142 9.22 -7.08 -5.63
C VAL A 142 9.38 -5.80 -4.82
N ILE A 143 9.21 -4.65 -5.46
CA ILE A 143 9.08 -3.36 -4.80
C ILE A 143 7.60 -3.00 -4.79
N VAL A 144 7.03 -2.76 -3.62
CA VAL A 144 5.61 -2.38 -3.46
C VAL A 144 5.45 -0.91 -3.08
N ALA A 145 4.23 -0.40 -3.02
CA ALA A 145 3.95 1.00 -2.69
C ALA A 145 4.57 1.43 -1.35
N LYS A 146 4.58 0.53 -0.34
CA LYS A 146 5.21 0.79 0.96
C LYS A 146 6.72 0.98 0.87
N ASP A 147 7.38 0.30 -0.07
CA ASP A 147 8.81 0.51 -0.30
C ASP A 147 9.03 1.88 -0.94
N LEU A 148 8.24 2.25 -1.95
CA LEU A 148 8.30 3.58 -2.56
C LEU A 148 8.02 4.70 -1.57
N GLU A 149 7.06 4.51 -0.66
CA GLU A 149 6.79 5.44 0.44
C GLU A 149 8.05 5.62 1.30
N ARG A 150 8.66 4.51 1.74
CA ARG A 150 9.88 4.58 2.55
C ARG A 150 11.00 5.31 1.80
N GLU A 151 11.18 5.03 0.52
CA GLU A 151 12.20 5.71 -0.29
C GLU A 151 11.93 7.21 -0.41
N LEU A 152 10.70 7.61 -0.69
CA LEU A 152 10.30 9.01 -0.80
C LEU A 152 10.53 9.76 0.51
N PHE A 153 10.05 9.23 1.63
CA PHE A 153 10.12 9.91 2.94
C PHE A 153 11.49 9.81 3.62
N ASN A 154 12.48 9.19 2.96
CA ASN A 154 13.89 9.30 3.33
C ASN A 154 14.61 10.43 2.58
N LEU A 155 13.95 11.09 1.61
CA LEU A 155 14.51 12.22 0.88
C LEU A 155 14.39 13.54 1.67
N PRO A 156 15.18 14.56 1.32
CA PRO A 156 14.98 15.94 1.78
C PRO A 156 13.57 16.48 1.48
N ASP A 157 13.08 17.39 2.34
CA ASP A 157 11.70 17.88 2.29
C ASP A 157 11.33 18.60 0.99
N ASP A 158 12.28 19.29 0.36
CA ASP A 158 12.08 19.94 -0.94
C ASP A 158 11.80 18.90 -2.03
N MET A 159 12.47 17.75 -2.00
CA MET A 159 12.24 16.63 -2.92
C MET A 159 10.92 15.93 -2.62
N ILE A 160 10.58 15.73 -1.33
CA ILE A 160 9.27 15.19 -0.94
C ILE A 160 8.16 16.08 -1.51
N ARG A 161 8.22 17.40 -1.28
CA ARG A 161 7.26 18.39 -1.80
C ARG A 161 7.22 18.43 -3.32
N SER A 162 8.35 18.23 -3.99
CA SER A 162 8.37 18.12 -5.45
C SER A 162 7.53 16.94 -5.92
N VAL A 163 7.58 15.80 -5.24
CA VAL A 163 6.80 14.60 -5.57
C VAL A 163 5.32 14.75 -5.20
N VAL A 164 5.02 15.03 -3.92
CA VAL A 164 3.64 15.03 -3.39
C VAL A 164 2.84 16.28 -3.75
N GLY A 165 3.52 17.38 -4.08
CA GLY A 165 2.91 18.68 -4.36
C GLY A 165 2.90 19.63 -3.16
N HIS A 166 2.21 20.76 -3.32
CA HIS A 166 2.08 21.76 -2.26
C HIS A 166 1.21 21.23 -1.13
N LEU A 167 1.71 21.32 0.10
CA LEU A 167 0.96 20.93 1.28
C LEU A 167 -0.02 22.03 1.65
N PRO A 168 -1.30 21.71 1.90
CA PRO A 168 -2.25 22.69 2.41
C PRO A 168 -1.80 23.20 3.78
N ASP A 169 -1.98 24.50 4.00
CA ASP A 169 -1.86 25.11 5.32
C ASP A 169 -3.14 24.79 6.11
N ILE A 170 -3.02 23.96 7.14
CA ILE A 170 -4.15 23.50 7.95
C ILE A 170 -3.79 23.69 9.41
N ASP A 171 -4.74 24.19 10.21
CA ASP A 171 -4.60 24.25 11.65
C ASP A 171 -4.30 22.84 12.21
N HIS A 172 -3.21 22.75 12.96
CA HIS A 172 -2.69 21.51 13.54
C HIS A 172 -3.71 20.78 14.41
N GLU A 173 -4.53 21.50 15.19
CA GLU A 173 -5.54 20.86 16.05
C GLU A 173 -6.67 20.23 15.23
N GLU A 174 -7.13 20.94 14.20
CA GLU A 174 -8.21 20.45 13.33
C GLU A 174 -7.78 19.21 12.55
N TYR A 175 -6.57 19.21 11.99
CA TYR A 175 -6.06 18.06 11.24
C TYR A 175 -5.89 16.82 12.13
N MET A 176 -5.31 16.99 13.33
CA MET A 176 -5.12 15.89 14.27
C MET A 176 -6.46 15.31 14.73
N PHE A 177 -7.46 16.16 14.97
CA PHE A 177 -8.80 15.71 15.31
C PHE A 177 -9.44 14.90 14.17
N VAL A 178 -9.43 15.43 12.95
CA VAL A 178 -10.07 14.78 11.79
C VAL A 178 -9.37 13.46 11.43
N SER A 179 -8.04 13.45 11.38
CA SER A 179 -7.26 12.24 11.07
C SER A 179 -7.39 11.17 12.16
N GLY A 180 -7.39 11.56 13.43
CA GLY A 180 -7.66 10.65 14.54
C GLY A 180 -9.07 10.06 14.46
N PHE A 181 -10.06 10.89 14.14
CA PHE A 181 -11.45 10.46 14.00
C PHE A 181 -11.65 9.51 12.82
N THR A 182 -11.05 9.78 11.65
CA THR A 182 -11.15 8.87 10.49
C THR A 182 -10.47 7.52 10.77
N CYS A 183 -9.32 7.51 11.44
CA CYS A 183 -8.67 6.29 11.88
C CYS A 183 -9.57 5.49 12.83
N PHE A 184 -10.18 6.15 13.81
CA PHE A 184 -11.15 5.54 14.72
C PHE A 184 -12.35 4.93 13.97
N ILE A 185 -12.95 5.66 13.04
CA ILE A 185 -14.09 5.17 12.24
C ILE A 185 -13.69 3.96 11.38
N SER A 186 -12.54 3.99 10.72
CA SER A 186 -12.04 2.86 9.93
C SER A 186 -11.77 1.62 10.80
N ALA A 187 -11.13 1.81 11.95
CA ALA A 187 -10.91 0.74 12.92
C ALA A 187 -12.25 0.16 13.43
N TRP A 188 -13.22 1.03 13.71
CA TRP A 188 -14.57 0.63 14.12
C TRP A 188 -15.29 -0.17 13.04
N ILE A 189 -15.28 0.29 11.78
CA ILE A 189 -15.88 -0.42 10.64
C ILE A 189 -15.24 -1.80 10.47
N ASN A 190 -13.91 -1.91 10.56
CA ASN A 190 -13.21 -3.18 10.45
C ASN A 190 -13.54 -4.12 11.61
N PHE A 191 -13.55 -3.61 12.83
CA PHE A 191 -14.00 -4.36 14.01
C PHE A 191 -15.43 -4.88 13.80
N GLU A 192 -16.34 -4.01 13.35
CA GLU A 192 -17.73 -4.36 13.11
C GLU A 192 -17.88 -5.45 12.03
N LYS A 193 -17.14 -5.35 10.90
CA LYS A 193 -17.13 -6.37 9.85
C LYS A 193 -16.67 -7.74 10.39
N ILE A 194 -15.55 -7.76 11.11
CA ILE A 194 -14.99 -8.99 11.68
C ILE A 194 -15.93 -9.58 12.74
N ALA A 195 -16.47 -8.73 13.61
CA ALA A 195 -17.41 -9.12 14.67
C ALA A 195 -18.70 -9.68 14.08
N ARG A 196 -19.31 -9.00 13.09
CA ARG A 196 -20.50 -9.48 12.38
C ARG A 196 -20.24 -10.84 11.76
N HIS A 197 -19.14 -11.00 11.01
CA HIS A 197 -18.80 -12.29 10.39
C HIS A 197 -18.74 -13.42 11.42
N LYS A 198 -17.98 -13.24 12.51
CA LYS A 198 -17.85 -14.26 13.57
C LYS A 198 -19.17 -14.56 14.28
N VAL A 199 -20.02 -13.54 14.49
CA VAL A 199 -21.36 -13.72 15.09
C VAL A 199 -22.30 -14.46 14.15
N PHE A 200 -22.26 -14.17 12.83
CA PHE A 200 -23.04 -14.88 11.82
C PHE A 200 -22.57 -16.33 11.67
N SER A 201 -21.27 -16.61 11.67
CA SER A 201 -20.72 -17.97 11.67
C SER A 201 -21.09 -18.78 12.91
N ALA A 202 -21.35 -18.12 14.05
CA ALA A 202 -21.81 -18.75 15.29
C ALA A 202 -23.34 -18.81 15.44
N LYS A 203 -24.11 -18.29 14.46
CA LYS A 203 -25.57 -18.20 14.53
C LYS A 203 -26.21 -19.51 14.08
N GLN A 204 -27.05 -20.12 14.92
CA GLN A 204 -27.98 -21.16 14.48
C GLN A 204 -29.08 -20.54 13.59
N PRO A 205 -29.50 -21.21 12.49
CA PRO A 205 -30.48 -20.64 11.57
C PRO A 205 -31.82 -20.32 12.28
N ASN A 206 -32.43 -19.19 11.91
CA ASN A 206 -33.77 -18.71 12.32
C ASN A 206 -34.00 -18.18 13.75
N ARG A 207 -32.97 -17.70 14.47
CA ARG A 207 -33.19 -16.91 15.71
C ARG A 207 -32.71 -15.45 15.60
N PRO A 208 -33.51 -14.44 16.01
CA PRO A 208 -33.05 -13.06 16.07
C PRO A 208 -31.91 -12.90 17.10
N LEU A 209 -30.88 -12.17 16.71
CA LEU A 209 -29.70 -11.89 17.53
C LEU A 209 -29.94 -10.63 18.35
N PHE A 210 -30.25 -10.81 19.64
CA PHE A 210 -30.31 -9.72 20.60
C PHE A 210 -28.91 -9.29 21.00
N ILE A 211 -28.68 -7.99 21.21
CA ILE A 211 -27.38 -7.39 21.58
C ILE A 211 -26.71 -8.14 22.74
N GLY A 212 -27.46 -8.56 23.77
CA GLY A 212 -26.93 -9.34 24.88
C GLY A 212 -26.33 -10.70 24.47
N LYS A 213 -26.91 -11.38 23.48
CA LYS A 213 -26.38 -12.65 22.94
C LYS A 213 -25.15 -12.40 22.06
N VAL A 214 -25.11 -11.28 21.34
CA VAL A 214 -23.95 -10.86 20.55
C VAL A 214 -22.75 -10.60 21.47
N VAL A 215 -22.92 -9.78 22.51
CA VAL A 215 -21.87 -9.47 23.49
C VAL A 215 -21.36 -10.76 24.17
N ASN A 216 -22.25 -11.68 24.54
CA ASN A 216 -21.85 -12.98 25.12
C ASN A 216 -21.06 -13.84 24.13
N ALA A 217 -21.42 -13.84 22.83
CA ALA A 217 -20.69 -14.55 21.79
C ALA A 217 -19.30 -13.94 21.55
N LEU A 218 -19.16 -12.62 21.60
CA LEU A 218 -17.88 -11.92 21.46
C LEU A 218 -16.92 -12.26 22.61
N VAL A 219 -17.42 -12.30 23.85
CA VAL A 219 -16.65 -12.73 25.04
C VAL A 219 -16.25 -14.20 24.92
N LYS A 220 -17.18 -15.09 24.53
CA LYS A 220 -16.92 -16.53 24.41
C LYS A 220 -15.82 -16.84 23.39
N ASN A 221 -15.75 -16.07 22.30
CA ASN A 221 -14.73 -16.20 21.26
C ASN A 221 -13.46 -15.38 21.54
N LYS A 222 -13.28 -14.84 22.76
CA LYS A 222 -12.13 -14.04 23.19
C LYS A 222 -11.85 -12.82 22.29
N ILE A 223 -12.89 -12.25 21.67
CA ILE A 223 -12.76 -11.06 20.81
C ILE A 223 -12.71 -9.79 21.68
N ILE A 224 -13.44 -9.80 22.79
CA ILE A 224 -13.46 -8.71 23.78
C ILE A 224 -13.36 -9.31 25.19
N SER A 225 -12.82 -8.53 26.13
CA SER A 225 -12.72 -8.95 27.53
C SER A 225 -14.09 -8.89 28.23
N ARG A 226 -14.18 -9.49 29.42
CA ARG A 226 -15.37 -9.35 30.28
C ARG A 226 -15.58 -7.90 30.76
N GLN A 227 -14.49 -7.15 30.92
CA GLN A 227 -14.56 -5.73 31.29
C GLN A 227 -15.18 -4.92 30.13
N ASP A 228 -14.74 -5.15 28.90
CA ASP A 228 -15.30 -4.50 27.70
C ASP A 228 -16.78 -4.81 27.53
N ALA A 229 -17.19 -6.06 27.78
CA ALA A 229 -18.59 -6.46 27.72
C ALA A 229 -19.46 -5.74 28.75
N THR A 230 -18.91 -5.48 29.95
CA THR A 230 -19.60 -4.75 31.02
C THR A 230 -19.73 -3.27 30.65
N PHE A 231 -18.68 -2.69 30.09
CA PHE A 231 -18.68 -1.33 29.57
C PHE A 231 -19.70 -1.14 28.43
N ILE A 232 -19.75 -2.04 27.45
CA ILE A 232 -20.70 -1.99 26.33
C ILE A 232 -22.15 -2.04 26.82
N LYS A 233 -22.46 -2.87 27.81
CA LYS A 233 -23.80 -2.92 28.42
C LYS A 233 -24.16 -1.58 29.06
N LYS A 234 -23.24 -1.02 29.87
CA LYS A 234 -23.44 0.27 30.54
C LYS A 234 -23.65 1.42 29.54
N ILE A 235 -22.86 1.48 28.46
CA ILE A 235 -23.03 2.49 27.41
C ILE A 235 -24.35 2.29 26.64
N THR A 236 -24.77 1.05 26.42
CA THR A 236 -26.05 0.76 25.76
C THR A 236 -27.24 1.22 26.60
N GLU A 237 -27.17 1.02 27.92
CA GLU A 237 -28.16 1.50 28.89
C GLU A 237 -28.23 3.03 28.90
N VAL A 238 -27.07 3.70 28.99
CA VAL A 238 -26.98 5.17 28.95
C VAL A 238 -27.55 5.71 27.64
N ARG A 239 -27.19 5.13 26.49
CA ARG A 239 -27.75 5.51 25.18
C ARG A 239 -29.26 5.33 25.13
N ASN A 240 -29.79 4.20 25.59
CA ASN A 240 -31.23 3.94 25.57
C ASN A 240 -31.98 4.93 26.46
N SER A 241 -31.43 5.28 27.62
CA SER A 241 -31.97 6.33 28.49
C SER A 241 -31.96 7.70 27.81
N LEU A 242 -30.88 8.06 27.13
CA LEU A 242 -30.77 9.33 26.39
C LEU A 242 -31.70 9.42 25.17
N VAL A 243 -31.88 8.32 24.44
CA VAL A 243 -32.66 8.31 23.18
C VAL A 243 -34.16 8.11 23.43
N HIS A 244 -34.53 7.31 24.43
CA HIS A 244 -35.92 6.95 24.69
C HIS A 244 -36.50 7.57 25.97
N GLY A 245 -35.68 8.27 26.77
CA GLY A 245 -36.14 8.97 27.98
C GLY A 245 -36.61 8.05 29.11
N VAL A 246 -36.34 6.74 29.03
CA VAL A 246 -36.77 5.76 30.03
C VAL A 246 -35.54 5.13 30.67
N SER A 247 -35.30 5.46 31.94
CA SER A 247 -34.52 4.58 32.82
C SER A 247 -35.35 3.33 33.05
N MET A 248 -34.82 2.16 32.68
CA MET A 248 -35.23 0.93 33.37
C MET A 248 -34.54 0.87 34.72
#